data_AF-K1SR47-F1
#
_entry.id   AF-K1SR47-F1
#
_cell.length_a   1.000
_cell.length_b   1.000
_cell.length_c   1.000
_cell.angle_alpha   90.00
_cell.angle_beta   90.00
_cell.angle_gamma   90.00
#
_symmetry.space_group_name_H-M   'P 1'
#
loop_
_entity.id
_entity.type
_entity.pdbx_description
1 polymer ?
#
loop_
_entity_poly.entity_id
_entity_poly.type
_entity_poly.pdbx_seq_one_letter_code
_entity_poly.pdbx_strand_id
1 'polypeptide(L)'
;MDKLVYWAGSASEGIIIPPPAPSTDAAHQSGVKSLGQIFFPPYAFGGNQAWVREMLTKENGSYIFAKKLYEIAKYMGFDGWFINQESGGSTLSEWAGFIKEFNALADADGNSHMEIQWYDASGSPSPTILKSHKNTSQFLEYGANGDYRDQASQLGCTKEETFSKIYAGIQVVNSGHTGFSYYLNRSMPTTGHVGSIDLFCPEERIWKDNVKNLLGSD
;
A
#
# COMPACT_ATOMS: atom_id res chain seq x y z
N MET A 1 -10.91 2.04 10.58
CA MET A 1 -9.82 1.60 9.69
C MET A 1 -10.22 2.03 8.29
N ASP A 2 -9.35 2.69 7.56
CA ASP A 2 -9.71 3.23 6.24
C ASP A 2 -9.64 2.16 5.14
N LYS A 3 -8.68 1.23 5.27
CA LYS A 3 -8.47 0.12 4.36
C LYS A 3 -7.75 -1.05 5.05
N LEU A 4 -7.90 -2.23 4.45
CA LEU A 4 -7.20 -3.47 4.78
C LEU A 4 -6.41 -3.88 3.55
N VAL A 5 -5.09 -4.05 3.70
CA VAL A 5 -4.24 -4.68 2.69
C VAL A 5 -4.11 -6.15 3.04
N TYR A 6 -4.42 -7.04 2.10
CA TYR A 6 -4.15 -8.46 2.29
C TYR A 6 -2.65 -8.74 2.08
N TRP A 7 -1.90 -8.77 3.19
CA TRP A 7 -0.46 -8.93 3.14
C TRP A 7 -0.05 -10.35 2.77
N ALA A 8 0.54 -10.54 1.59
CA ALA A 8 0.94 -11.84 1.07
C ALA A 8 1.92 -11.71 -0.12
N GLY A 9 2.36 -12.86 -0.62
CA GLY A 9 3.20 -12.97 -1.81
C GLY A 9 4.67 -13.16 -1.48
N SER A 10 5.35 -13.90 -2.36
CA SER A 10 6.77 -14.21 -2.22
C SER A 10 7.37 -14.49 -3.59
N ALA A 11 8.70 -14.41 -3.69
CA ALA A 11 9.42 -14.74 -4.92
C ALA A 11 9.15 -16.18 -5.41
N SER A 12 8.82 -17.10 -4.51
CA SER A 12 8.61 -18.53 -4.81
C SER A 12 7.16 -18.91 -5.08
N GLU A 13 6.18 -18.13 -4.60
CA GLU A 13 4.76 -18.50 -4.67
C GLU A 13 3.97 -17.64 -5.66
N GLY A 14 4.44 -16.41 -5.90
CA GLY A 14 3.78 -15.43 -6.75
C GLY A 14 3.80 -14.03 -6.14
N ILE A 15 3.88 -13.04 -7.02
CA ILE A 15 4.03 -11.62 -6.65
C ILE A 15 2.75 -10.80 -6.78
N ILE A 16 1.64 -11.39 -7.25
CA ILE A 16 0.34 -10.72 -7.42
C ILE A 16 -0.71 -11.55 -6.69
N ILE A 17 -1.21 -11.04 -5.56
CA ILE A 17 -2.09 -11.78 -4.66
C ILE A 17 -3.39 -11.00 -4.44
N PRO A 18 -4.51 -11.41 -5.05
CA PRO A 18 -5.82 -10.86 -4.70
C PRO A 18 -6.21 -11.27 -3.26
N PRO A 19 -7.01 -10.45 -2.56
CA PRO A 19 -7.50 -10.82 -1.24
C PRO A 19 -8.47 -12.01 -1.32
N PRO A 20 -8.51 -12.90 -0.32
CA PRO A 20 -9.53 -13.92 -0.21
C PRO A 20 -10.92 -13.29 -0.09
N ALA A 21 -11.93 -13.90 -0.71
CA ALA A 21 -13.31 -13.40 -0.68
C ALA A 21 -13.85 -13.20 0.76
N PRO A 22 -13.65 -14.11 1.72
CA PRO A 22 -14.13 -13.89 3.10
C PRO A 22 -13.51 -12.67 3.79
N SER A 23 -12.23 -12.37 3.50
CA SER A 23 -11.56 -11.18 4.04
C SER A 23 -12.11 -9.91 3.41
N THR A 24 -12.43 -9.95 2.11
CA THR A 24 -13.07 -8.85 1.39
C THR A 24 -14.47 -8.60 1.94
N ASP A 25 -15.28 -9.64 2.10
CA ASP A 25 -16.63 -9.55 2.67
C ASP A 25 -16.62 -8.92 4.08
N ALA A 26 -15.69 -9.36 4.95
CA ALA A 26 -15.57 -8.81 6.30
C ALA A 26 -15.16 -7.33 6.31
N ALA A 27 -14.25 -6.94 5.41
CA ALA A 27 -13.85 -5.55 5.23
C ALA A 27 -15.03 -4.70 4.75
N HIS A 28 -15.74 -5.14 3.71
CA HIS A 28 -16.87 -4.45 3.12
C HIS A 28 -18.07 -4.31 4.06
N GLN A 29 -18.39 -5.35 4.84
CA GLN A 29 -19.40 -5.27 5.90
C GLN A 29 -19.10 -4.18 6.94
N SER A 30 -17.82 -3.84 7.11
CA SER A 30 -17.34 -2.79 8.02
C SER A 30 -17.14 -1.43 7.33
N GLY A 31 -17.47 -1.31 6.04
CA GLY A 31 -17.24 -0.09 5.24
C GLY A 31 -15.76 0.19 4.95
N VAL A 32 -14.91 -0.84 5.00
CA VAL A 32 -13.45 -0.75 4.82
C VAL A 32 -13.08 -1.25 3.43
N LYS A 33 -12.19 -0.53 2.73
CA LYS A 33 -11.64 -1.00 1.45
C LYS A 33 -10.75 -2.24 1.66
N SER A 34 -10.83 -3.22 0.76
CA SER A 34 -9.93 -4.37 0.69
C SER A 34 -9.00 -4.25 -0.51
N LEU A 35 -7.69 -4.24 -0.27
CA LEU A 35 -6.68 -4.17 -1.32
C LEU A 35 -5.93 -5.51 -1.41
N GLY A 36 -5.71 -5.98 -2.64
CA GLY A 36 -4.74 -7.04 -2.91
C GLY A 36 -3.30 -6.52 -2.84
N GLN A 37 -2.32 -7.42 -2.92
CA GLN A 37 -0.90 -7.05 -2.90
C GLN A 37 -0.22 -7.38 -4.22
N ILE A 38 0.66 -6.47 -4.65
CA ILE A 38 1.67 -6.69 -5.68
C ILE A 38 3.02 -6.47 -5.02
N PHE A 39 3.78 -7.54 -4.83
CA PHE A 39 5.05 -7.49 -4.10
C PHE A 39 6.23 -7.77 -5.01
N PHE A 40 7.10 -6.78 -5.19
CA PHE A 40 8.40 -6.93 -5.83
C PHE A 40 9.46 -7.06 -4.73
N PRO A 41 9.90 -8.28 -4.38
CA PRO A 41 10.73 -8.49 -3.20
C PRO A 41 12.10 -7.82 -3.30
N PRO A 42 12.79 -7.58 -2.17
CA PRO A 42 14.22 -7.27 -2.20
C PRO A 42 15.02 -8.39 -2.86
N TYR A 43 16.15 -8.06 -3.47
CA TYR A 43 17.04 -9.05 -4.08
C TYR A 43 17.48 -10.15 -3.09
N ALA A 44 17.71 -9.79 -1.83
CA ALA A 44 18.07 -10.73 -0.76
C ALA A 44 17.00 -11.82 -0.52
N PHE A 45 15.75 -11.59 -0.94
CA PHE A 45 14.62 -12.51 -0.79
C PHE A 45 14.09 -13.00 -2.15
N GLY A 46 14.96 -13.03 -3.18
CA GLY A 46 14.61 -13.55 -4.51
C GLY A 46 13.96 -12.52 -5.44
N GLY A 47 14.02 -11.23 -5.10
CA GLY A 47 13.55 -10.15 -5.94
C GLY A 47 14.19 -10.12 -7.33
N ASN A 48 13.39 -9.82 -8.35
CA ASN A 48 13.83 -9.81 -9.74
C ASN A 48 13.26 -8.59 -10.50
N GLN A 49 14.15 -7.72 -10.99
CA GLN A 49 13.77 -6.55 -11.77
C GLN A 49 13.10 -6.91 -13.10
N ALA A 50 13.30 -8.12 -13.63
CA ALA A 50 12.59 -8.58 -14.82
C ALA A 50 11.07 -8.56 -14.61
N TRP A 51 10.58 -8.91 -13.42
CA TRP A 51 9.15 -8.87 -13.10
C TRP A 51 8.62 -7.44 -13.06
N VAL A 52 9.41 -6.48 -12.58
CA VAL A 52 9.05 -5.05 -12.60
C VAL A 52 8.92 -4.57 -14.05
N ARG A 53 9.87 -4.94 -14.92
CA ARG A 53 9.83 -4.58 -16.33
C ARG A 53 8.68 -5.24 -17.08
N GLU A 54 8.40 -6.50 -16.77
CA GLU A 54 7.24 -7.20 -17.30
C GLU A 54 5.94 -6.51 -16.89
N MET A 55 5.75 -6.20 -15.59
CA MET A 55 4.56 -5.49 -15.09
C MET A 55 4.36 -4.15 -15.80
N LEU A 56 5.44 -3.42 -16.10
CA LEU A 56 5.40 -2.13 -16.77
C LEU A 56 5.35 -2.22 -18.31
N THR A 57 5.15 -3.42 -18.87
CA THR A 57 5.02 -3.61 -20.33
C THR A 57 3.89 -2.76 -20.91
N LYS A 58 4.21 -2.10 -22.03
CA LYS A 58 3.24 -1.36 -22.83
C LYS A 58 3.01 -2.01 -24.17
N GLU A 59 1.74 -2.13 -24.55
CA GLU A 59 1.33 -2.48 -25.91
C GLU A 59 0.42 -1.37 -26.43
N ASN A 60 0.69 -0.90 -27.66
CA ASN A 60 -0.06 0.19 -28.28
C ASN A 60 -0.19 1.45 -27.38
N GLY A 61 0.86 1.72 -26.59
CA GLY A 61 0.91 2.86 -25.68
C GLY A 61 0.24 2.67 -24.32
N SER A 62 -0.41 1.54 -24.06
CA SER A 62 -1.15 1.25 -22.81
C SER A 62 -0.42 0.22 -21.94
N TYR A 63 -0.44 0.40 -20.62
CA TYR A 63 0.05 -0.56 -19.63
C TYR A 63 -0.88 -1.77 -19.52
N ILE A 64 -0.54 -2.87 -20.21
CA ILE A 64 -1.42 -4.04 -20.31
C ILE A 64 -1.77 -4.66 -18.96
N PHE A 65 -0.83 -4.64 -18.00
CA PHE A 65 -1.07 -5.18 -16.67
C PHE A 65 -1.89 -4.25 -15.78
N ALA A 66 -1.82 -2.92 -15.96
CA ALA A 66 -2.71 -2.00 -15.24
C ALA A 66 -4.18 -2.31 -15.56
N LYS A 67 -4.47 -2.56 -16.84
CA LYS A 67 -5.79 -3.02 -17.28
C LYS A 67 -6.19 -4.36 -16.67
N LYS A 68 -5.30 -5.35 -16.68
CA LYS A 68 -5.60 -6.68 -16.13
C LYS A 68 -5.85 -6.66 -14.62
N LEU A 69 -5.07 -5.88 -13.88
CA LEU A 69 -5.25 -5.71 -12.44
C LEU A 69 -6.58 -5.02 -12.12
N TYR A 70 -7.00 -4.06 -12.93
CA TYR A 70 -8.34 -3.47 -12.83
C TYR A 70 -9.44 -4.51 -13.08
N GLU A 71 -9.33 -5.27 -14.17
CA GLU A 71 -10.30 -6.33 -14.50
C GLU A 71 -10.42 -7.38 -13.39
N ILE A 72 -9.30 -7.78 -12.79
CA ILE A 72 -9.26 -8.73 -11.66
C ILE A 72 -9.93 -8.13 -10.41
N ALA A 73 -9.57 -6.90 -10.03
CA ALA A 73 -10.17 -6.21 -8.88
C ALA A 73 -11.70 -6.10 -9.03
N LYS A 74 -12.16 -5.67 -10.21
CA LYS A 74 -13.59 -5.61 -10.54
C LYS A 74 -14.26 -6.98 -10.46
N TYR A 75 -13.67 -8.00 -11.07
CA TYR A 75 -14.27 -9.33 -11.16
C TYR A 75 -14.38 -10.01 -9.79
N MET A 76 -13.32 -9.91 -8.99
CA MET A 76 -13.28 -10.51 -7.66
C MET A 76 -13.94 -9.63 -6.58
N GLY A 77 -14.29 -8.39 -6.91
CA GLY A 77 -15.05 -7.49 -6.04
C GLY A 77 -14.22 -6.87 -4.92
N PHE A 78 -12.94 -6.57 -5.13
CA PHE A 78 -12.12 -5.82 -4.16
C PHE A 78 -11.68 -4.46 -4.73
N ASP A 79 -11.13 -3.60 -3.87
CA ASP A 79 -11.07 -2.15 -4.10
C ASP A 79 -9.77 -1.65 -4.75
N GLY A 80 -8.89 -2.55 -5.18
CA GLY A 80 -7.63 -2.22 -5.85
C GLY A 80 -6.42 -2.84 -5.20
N TRP A 81 -5.26 -2.19 -5.31
CA TRP A 81 -3.97 -2.84 -5.07
C TRP A 81 -3.00 -2.00 -4.23
N PHE A 82 -2.29 -2.69 -3.35
CA PHE A 82 -1.09 -2.20 -2.71
C PHE A 82 0.14 -2.67 -3.51
N ILE A 83 0.92 -1.72 -4.04
CA ILE A 83 2.16 -2.00 -4.77
C ILE A 83 3.34 -1.80 -3.83
N ASN A 84 3.98 -2.90 -3.45
CA ASN A 84 5.23 -2.90 -2.71
C ASN A 84 6.42 -3.09 -3.66
N GLN A 85 7.12 -2.00 -3.95
CA GLN A 85 8.25 -1.97 -4.88
C GLN A 85 9.58 -1.95 -4.11
N GLU A 86 10.19 -3.12 -3.90
CA GLU A 86 11.50 -3.22 -3.22
C GLU A 86 12.63 -3.73 -4.15
N SER A 87 12.31 -4.13 -5.39
CA SER A 87 13.31 -4.63 -6.35
C SER A 87 14.04 -3.53 -7.13
N GLY A 88 13.54 -2.29 -7.14
CA GLY A 88 14.02 -1.24 -8.05
C GLY A 88 13.79 -1.59 -9.53
N GLY A 89 14.59 -1.01 -10.44
CA GLY A 89 14.47 -1.31 -11.86
C GLY A 89 13.22 -0.72 -12.50
N SER A 90 12.83 0.50 -12.10
CA SER A 90 11.78 1.32 -12.71
C SER A 90 11.94 2.77 -12.29
N THR A 91 11.28 3.70 -12.97
CA THR A 91 11.17 5.11 -12.57
C THR A 91 9.81 5.40 -11.92
N LEU A 92 9.74 6.42 -11.07
CA LEU A 92 8.47 6.89 -10.51
C LEU A 92 7.49 7.38 -11.59
N SER A 93 8.00 7.88 -12.72
CA SER A 93 7.16 8.31 -13.85
C SER A 93 6.46 7.14 -14.53
N GLU A 94 7.17 6.00 -14.68
CA GLU A 94 6.56 4.77 -15.22
C GLU A 94 5.42 4.28 -14.32
N TRP A 95 5.62 4.26 -12.99
CA TRP A 95 4.58 3.87 -12.05
C TRP A 95 3.43 4.88 -11.96
N ALA A 96 3.72 6.19 -12.00
CA ALA A 96 2.67 7.20 -12.05
C ALA A 96 1.79 7.04 -13.31
N GLY A 97 2.39 6.70 -14.46
CA GLY A 97 1.66 6.37 -15.68
C GLY A 97 0.79 5.12 -15.53
N PHE A 98 1.34 4.07 -14.92
CA PHE A 98 0.62 2.81 -14.64
C PHE A 98 -0.59 3.03 -13.73
N ILE A 99 -0.41 3.75 -12.62
CA ILE A 99 -1.47 4.05 -11.65
C ILE A 99 -2.56 4.90 -12.30
N LYS A 100 -2.16 5.93 -13.06
CA LYS A 100 -3.10 6.77 -13.81
C LYS A 100 -3.95 5.94 -14.77
N GLU A 101 -3.36 4.96 -15.45
CA GLU A 101 -4.11 4.10 -16.38
C GLU A 101 -5.09 3.17 -15.66
N PHE A 102 -4.66 2.49 -14.59
CA PHE A 102 -5.54 1.69 -13.73
C PHE A 102 -6.75 2.50 -13.26
N ASN A 103 -6.50 3.70 -12.70
CA ASN A 103 -7.57 4.54 -12.18
C ASN A 103 -8.45 5.15 -13.27
N ALA A 104 -7.91 5.48 -14.44
CA ALA A 104 -8.72 5.97 -15.56
C ALA A 104 -9.71 4.92 -16.06
N LEU A 105 -9.31 3.64 -16.10
CA LEU A 105 -10.20 2.53 -16.42
C LEU A 105 -11.30 2.36 -15.36
N ALA A 106 -10.93 2.43 -14.08
CA ALA A 106 -11.88 2.35 -12.98
C ALA A 106 -12.90 3.50 -13.03
N ASP A 107 -12.45 4.74 -13.20
CA ASP A 107 -13.32 5.92 -13.29
C ASP A 107 -14.28 5.84 -14.48
N ALA A 108 -13.79 5.43 -15.66
CA ALA A 108 -14.59 5.32 -16.87
C ALA A 108 -15.74 4.29 -16.75
N ASP A 109 -15.58 3.30 -15.89
CA ASP A 109 -16.53 2.21 -15.66
C ASP A 109 -17.34 2.41 -14.35
N GLY A 110 -17.26 3.60 -13.73
CA GLY A 110 -18.00 3.93 -12.53
C GLY A 110 -17.43 3.37 -11.21
N ASN A 111 -16.26 2.73 -11.26
CA ASN A 111 -15.56 2.18 -10.09
C ASN A 111 -14.59 3.20 -9.47
N SER A 112 -15.00 4.47 -9.40
CA SER A 112 -14.17 5.58 -8.92
C SER A 112 -13.86 5.55 -7.41
N HIS A 113 -14.18 4.45 -6.72
CA HIS A 113 -13.77 4.15 -5.35
C HIS A 113 -12.43 3.39 -5.30
N MET A 114 -12.06 2.73 -6.40
CA MET A 114 -10.84 1.92 -6.47
C MET A 114 -9.58 2.74 -6.25
N GLU A 115 -8.58 2.11 -5.65
CA GLU A 115 -7.39 2.75 -5.12
C GLU A 115 -6.12 1.96 -5.40
N ILE A 116 -5.04 2.70 -5.66
CA ILE A 116 -3.68 2.16 -5.56
C ILE A 116 -2.99 2.79 -4.36
N GLN A 117 -2.47 1.95 -3.47
CA GLN A 117 -1.54 2.38 -2.41
C GLN A 117 -0.12 1.98 -2.80
N TRP A 118 0.82 2.92 -2.70
CA TRP A 118 2.21 2.75 -3.13
C TRP A 118 3.16 2.58 -1.94
N TYR A 119 4.19 1.75 -2.10
CA TYR A 119 5.35 1.67 -1.21
C TYR A 119 6.63 1.43 -2.01
N ASP A 120 7.69 2.13 -1.65
CA ASP A 120 9.03 2.04 -2.25
C ASP A 120 10.16 2.19 -1.22
N ALA A 121 9.88 1.86 0.05
CA ALA A 121 10.79 2.06 1.18
C ALA A 121 11.22 3.53 1.42
N SER A 122 10.52 4.50 0.82
CA SER A 122 10.77 5.91 1.07
C SER A 122 10.10 6.40 2.35
N GLY A 123 10.85 7.10 3.20
CA GLY A 123 10.30 7.86 4.34
C GLY A 123 9.70 9.21 3.95
N SER A 124 9.78 9.61 2.68
CA SER A 124 9.23 10.87 2.16
C SER A 124 8.12 10.63 1.15
N PRO A 125 7.00 11.39 1.22
CA PRO A 125 5.97 11.38 0.20
C PRO A 125 6.53 11.65 -1.19
N SER A 126 5.99 10.97 -2.19
CA SER A 126 6.34 11.15 -3.60
C SER A 126 5.27 11.99 -4.31
N PRO A 127 5.55 13.27 -4.63
CA PRO A 127 4.64 14.09 -5.44
C PRO A 127 4.29 13.46 -6.78
N THR A 128 5.25 12.78 -7.42
CA THR A 128 5.06 12.12 -8.72
C THR A 128 4.00 11.03 -8.63
N ILE A 129 4.06 10.20 -7.59
CA ILE A 129 3.09 9.12 -7.39
C ILE A 129 1.75 9.67 -6.88
N LEU A 130 1.76 10.53 -5.85
CA LEU A 130 0.53 10.98 -5.21
C LEU A 130 -0.34 11.88 -6.11
N LYS A 131 0.25 12.51 -7.13
CA LYS A 131 -0.47 13.28 -8.18
C LYS A 131 -1.02 12.42 -9.32
N SER A 132 -0.66 11.14 -9.40
CA SER A 132 -1.10 10.26 -10.50
C SER A 132 -2.63 10.16 -10.57
N HIS A 133 -3.29 10.12 -9.41
CA HIS A 133 -4.75 10.09 -9.29
C HIS A 133 -5.23 10.54 -7.90
N LYS A 134 -6.50 10.96 -7.80
CA LYS A 134 -7.14 11.35 -6.52
C LYS A 134 -7.17 10.19 -5.51
N ASN A 135 -7.41 8.96 -5.98
CA ASN A 135 -7.38 7.73 -5.18
C ASN A 135 -6.02 7.02 -5.20
N THR A 136 -4.94 7.79 -5.23
CA THR A 136 -3.60 7.27 -4.96
C THR A 136 -3.19 7.67 -3.55
N SER A 137 -2.78 6.68 -2.77
CA SER A 137 -2.17 6.88 -1.46
C SER A 137 -0.77 6.24 -1.40
N GLN A 138 -0.02 6.57 -0.35
CA GLN A 138 1.33 6.05 -0.14
C GLN A 138 1.49 5.59 1.30
N PHE A 139 2.03 4.38 1.45
CA PHE A 139 2.59 3.89 2.68
C PHE A 139 4.07 4.34 2.72
N LEU A 140 4.42 5.12 3.74
CA LEU A 140 5.80 5.56 3.97
C LEU A 140 6.55 4.59 4.88
N GLU A 141 7.85 4.49 4.63
CA GLU A 141 8.82 3.72 5.42
C GLU A 141 8.67 3.99 6.93
N TYR A 142 9.03 2.98 7.73
CA TYR A 142 8.74 2.96 9.15
C TYR A 142 9.35 4.15 9.90
N GLY A 143 8.57 4.70 10.83
CA GLY A 143 9.00 5.84 11.65
C GLY A 143 8.89 7.22 10.99
N ALA A 144 8.38 7.27 9.76
CA ALA A 144 7.99 8.50 9.08
C ALA A 144 6.75 9.19 9.69
N ASN A 145 6.26 8.80 10.88
CA ASN A 145 5.07 9.40 11.48
C ASN A 145 5.26 10.91 11.72
N GLY A 146 4.28 11.71 11.34
CA GLY A 146 4.35 13.16 11.52
C GLY A 146 3.26 13.91 10.76
N ASP A 147 3.38 15.23 10.78
CA ASP A 147 2.48 16.15 10.09
C ASP A 147 2.98 16.43 8.67
N TYR A 148 2.15 16.10 7.69
CA TYR A 148 2.45 16.30 6.27
C TYR A 148 1.56 17.36 5.61
N ARG A 149 0.70 18.05 6.38
CA ARG A 149 -0.28 19.01 5.85
C ARG A 149 0.37 20.18 5.12
N ASP A 150 1.58 20.57 5.51
CA ASP A 150 2.31 21.64 4.84
C ASP A 150 2.90 21.23 3.47
N GLN A 151 2.91 19.93 3.16
CA GLN A 151 3.30 19.40 1.84
C GLN A 151 2.11 19.31 0.86
N ALA A 152 0.87 19.56 1.32
CA ALA A 152 -0.35 19.34 0.54
C ALA A 152 -0.31 19.93 -0.88
N SER A 153 0.09 21.20 -1.02
CA SER A 153 0.22 21.87 -2.33
C SER A 153 1.25 21.17 -3.24
N GLN A 154 2.36 20.70 -2.68
CA GLN A 154 3.37 19.96 -3.44
C GLN A 154 2.87 18.60 -3.87
N LEU A 155 1.97 17.98 -3.10
CA LEU A 155 1.33 16.69 -3.37
C LEU A 155 0.08 16.81 -4.26
N GLY A 156 -0.35 18.04 -4.58
CA GLY A 156 -1.52 18.28 -5.42
C GLY A 156 -2.85 17.96 -4.72
N CYS A 157 -2.91 18.15 -3.40
CA CYS A 157 -4.11 17.94 -2.60
C CYS A 157 -4.30 19.07 -1.57
N THR A 158 -5.42 19.04 -0.86
CA THR A 158 -5.70 19.89 0.31
C THR A 158 -4.99 19.37 1.57
N LYS A 159 -4.96 20.19 2.63
CA LYS A 159 -4.40 19.76 3.92
C LYS A 159 -5.18 18.59 4.51
N GLU A 160 -6.48 18.54 4.28
CA GLU A 160 -7.38 17.49 4.75
C GLU A 160 -7.20 16.19 3.96
N GLU A 161 -6.90 16.27 2.67
CA GLU A 161 -6.64 15.08 1.85
C GLU A 161 -5.30 14.40 2.17
N THR A 162 -4.39 15.05 2.91
CA THR A 162 -3.14 14.37 3.31
C THR A 162 -3.41 13.17 4.21
N PHE A 163 -4.47 13.22 5.04
CA PHE A 163 -4.89 12.12 5.92
C PHE A 163 -5.32 10.88 5.14
N SER A 164 -5.90 11.02 3.96
CA SER A 164 -6.30 9.88 3.12
C SER A 164 -5.24 9.47 2.10
N LYS A 165 -4.17 10.26 1.94
CA LYS A 165 -3.09 10.05 0.97
C LYS A 165 -1.79 9.53 1.55
N ILE A 166 -1.48 9.81 2.82
CA ILE A 166 -0.19 9.47 3.42
C ILE A 166 -0.40 8.66 4.68
N TYR A 167 0.13 7.44 4.70
CA TYR A 167 0.06 6.53 5.83
C TYR A 167 1.48 6.22 6.28
N ALA A 168 1.86 6.65 7.48
CA ALA A 168 3.21 6.46 7.99
C ALA A 168 3.36 5.14 8.74
N GLY A 169 4.35 4.35 8.36
CA GLY A 169 4.58 3.00 8.86
C GLY A 169 4.91 2.85 10.32
N ILE A 170 4.30 1.84 10.94
CA ILE A 170 4.66 1.32 12.25
C ILE A 170 4.85 -0.19 12.15
N GLN A 171 6.05 -0.68 12.50
CA GLN A 171 6.36 -2.12 12.54
C GLN A 171 5.75 -2.81 13.77
N VAL A 172 4.45 -3.08 13.71
CA VAL A 172 3.77 -3.82 14.78
C VAL A 172 4.13 -5.32 14.77
N VAL A 173 4.67 -5.85 13.67
CA VAL A 173 5.33 -7.17 13.66
C VAL A 173 6.44 -7.29 14.73
N ASN A 174 7.14 -6.18 15.01
CA ASN A 174 8.24 -6.13 15.96
C ASN A 174 7.77 -5.69 17.34
N SER A 175 6.91 -4.67 17.41
CA SER A 175 6.47 -4.06 18.69
C SER A 175 5.22 -4.69 19.30
N GLY A 176 4.41 -5.37 18.49
CA GLY A 176 3.09 -5.87 18.86
C GLY A 176 2.01 -4.78 18.86
N HIS A 177 0.87 -5.08 19.49
CA HIS A 177 -0.24 -4.13 19.62
C HIS A 177 -0.02 -3.05 20.70
N THR A 178 1.15 -3.01 21.32
CA THR A 178 1.53 -2.01 22.33
C THR A 178 2.97 -1.53 22.06
N GLY A 179 3.44 -0.51 22.77
CA GLY A 179 4.85 -0.07 22.69
C GLY A 179 5.20 0.88 21.54
N PHE A 180 4.25 1.25 20.67
CA PHE A 180 4.44 2.21 19.58
C PHE A 180 3.80 3.59 19.86
N SER A 181 3.56 3.93 21.14
CA SER A 181 2.93 5.20 21.55
C SER A 181 3.69 6.44 21.07
N TYR A 182 5.02 6.35 20.90
CA TYR A 182 5.82 7.41 20.30
C TYR A 182 5.33 7.78 18.89
N TYR A 183 5.07 6.79 18.03
CA TYR A 183 4.57 7.01 16.67
C TYR A 183 3.12 7.51 16.68
N LEU A 184 2.29 6.98 17.57
CA LEU A 184 0.93 7.50 17.78
C LEU A 184 0.96 8.97 18.17
N ASN A 185 1.80 9.39 19.11
CA ASN A 185 1.86 10.78 19.55
C ASN A 185 2.35 11.75 18.46
N ARG A 186 3.15 11.28 17.49
CA ARG A 186 3.58 12.10 16.34
C ARG A 186 2.49 12.29 15.30
N SER A 187 1.63 11.30 15.13
CA SER A 187 0.50 11.32 14.19
C SER A 187 -0.78 11.91 14.82
N MET A 188 -0.98 11.67 16.11
CA MET A 188 -2.19 11.95 16.90
C MET A 188 -1.86 12.68 18.21
N PRO A 189 -1.20 13.86 18.17
CA PRO A 189 -0.91 14.61 19.39
C PRO A 189 -2.20 15.07 20.08
N THR A 190 -2.08 15.48 21.35
CA THR A 190 -3.22 15.97 22.16
C THR A 190 -3.87 17.23 21.58
N THR A 191 -3.19 17.92 20.67
CA THR A 191 -3.68 19.09 19.94
C THR A 191 -4.52 18.74 18.71
N GLY A 192 -4.75 17.45 18.44
CA GLY A 192 -5.53 16.95 17.31
C GLY A 192 -4.70 16.15 16.31
N HIS A 193 -5.37 15.27 15.57
CA HIS A 193 -4.79 14.42 14.53
C HIS A 193 -4.05 15.27 13.46
N VAL A 194 -2.82 14.91 13.14
CA VAL A 194 -1.96 15.60 12.16
C VAL A 194 -1.45 14.71 11.01
N GLY A 195 -1.54 13.38 11.12
CA GLY A 195 -1.26 12.47 10.02
C GLY A 195 -1.67 11.02 10.30
N SER A 196 -1.86 10.23 9.25
CA SER A 196 -2.35 8.85 9.35
C SER A 196 -1.22 7.84 9.58
N ILE A 197 -1.59 6.64 10.03
CA ILE A 197 -0.66 5.54 10.32
C ILE A 197 -0.96 4.32 9.47
N ASP A 198 0.07 3.56 9.13
CA ASP A 198 -0.04 2.21 8.57
C ASP A 198 0.54 1.21 9.57
N LEU A 199 -0.18 0.13 9.87
CA LEU A 199 0.24 -0.88 10.85
C LEU A 199 0.72 -2.12 10.09
N PHE A 200 2.03 -2.38 10.12
CA PHE A 200 2.63 -3.47 9.38
C PHE A 200 2.65 -4.81 10.13
N CYS A 201 1.96 -5.81 9.56
CA CYS A 201 1.70 -7.16 10.08
C CYS A 201 1.24 -7.21 11.56
N PRO A 202 0.11 -6.55 11.91
CA PRO A 202 -0.47 -6.59 13.25
C PRO A 202 -0.78 -8.01 13.74
N GLU A 203 -1.13 -8.92 12.84
CA GLU A 203 -1.51 -10.31 13.14
C GLU A 203 -0.33 -11.21 13.50
N GLU A 204 0.86 -10.97 12.94
CA GLU A 204 1.98 -11.91 13.05
C GLU A 204 2.59 -11.94 14.46
N ARG A 205 2.66 -10.78 15.12
CA ARG A 205 3.31 -10.67 16.43
C ARG A 205 2.58 -11.47 17.51
N ILE A 206 1.25 -11.56 17.44
CA ILE A 206 0.45 -12.36 18.37
C ILE A 206 0.93 -13.82 18.36
N TRP A 207 1.13 -14.41 17.18
CA TRP A 207 1.63 -15.78 17.09
C TRP A 207 3.00 -15.90 17.73
N LYS A 208 3.96 -15.07 17.31
CA LYS A 208 5.34 -15.08 17.82
C LYS A 208 5.39 -14.98 19.34
N ASP A 209 4.59 -14.08 19.94
CA ASP A 209 4.55 -13.91 21.39
C ASP A 209 4.01 -15.13 22.14
N ASN A 210 3.06 -15.88 21.55
CA ASN A 210 2.47 -17.07 22.18
C ASN A 210 3.34 -18.32 22.04
N VAL A 211 4.17 -18.40 21.00
CA VAL A 211 5.05 -19.56 20.77
C VAL A 211 6.53 -19.32 21.07
N LYS A 212 6.94 -18.11 21.50
CA LYS A 212 8.34 -17.75 21.72
C LYS A 212 9.13 -18.67 22.66
N ASN A 213 8.47 -19.35 23.60
CA ASN A 213 9.12 -20.30 24.51
C ASN A 213 9.29 -21.70 23.90
N LEU A 214 8.66 -21.94 22.74
CA LEU A 214 8.74 -23.16 21.95
C LEU A 214 9.66 -23.00 20.73
N LEU A 215 9.74 -21.77 20.20
CA LEU A 215 10.72 -21.39 19.20
C LEU A 215 12.07 -21.29 19.92
N GLY A 216 13.07 -22.08 19.50
CA GLY A 216 14.43 -21.97 20.01
C GLY A 216 14.91 -20.51 19.97
N SER A 217 15.72 -20.11 20.94
CA SER A 217 16.34 -18.79 20.97
C SER A 217 17.51 -18.75 19.99
N ASP A 218 17.21 -18.66 18.70
CA ASP A 218 18.21 -18.43 17.65
C ASP A 218 18.22 -16.95 17.24
#